data_AF-A0A423X3R0-F1
#
_entry.id   AF-A0A423X3R0-F1
#
_cell.length_a   1.000
_cell.length_b   1.000
_cell.length_c   1.000
_cell.angle_alpha   90.00
_cell.angle_beta   90.00
_cell.angle_gamma   90.00
#
_symmetry.space_group_name_H-M   'P 1'
#
loop_
_entity.id
_entity.type
_entity.pdbx_description
1 polymer ?
#
loop_
_entity_poly.entity_id
_entity_poly.type
_entity_poly.pdbx_seq_one_letter_code
_entity_poly.pdbx_strand_id
1 'polypeptide(L)'
;MDKSVDIDPLLMETDVLPTKRASLPKNFTLYMWRLWIETYNELRYDLKPTRLWRTVVEYYMWFLFSIWALGIIIFSILFPIALSASWEAAKYLNQDYCAPDGSFSLEVTNPWRPAWAFQIVLGMGSLNFTQAKAIDIVWDIVVGRFGQAILAYYSWKAFAAYVRVSMEYAPITYSSFRTSFMQGETSFRSTVRMIRDFTSRRGLRSKTAMVFMVTTMVFVMVFPTLASAMTGYTAKNEAVIKLADSTQTPFAEFFERLDYTIHDAYRVNLTADFHVISHADMSHYLLMDYIPQYGIRNDTPSNWSWIGLWPENIDHIELQSPTLDITVYDGKVSDEAFLCTQNNETYSLPYISEHAVCQPATTSLKQTYQWGFSVLQLEVTLILLTFWTFGVWIMWLRAHLELTSRGKHEVPHGLKAVLYLADSIRDDFDSIGEEAESLSDEELRRHAKEQLGGGKVKIEAPESQTRYSLRRSLWHWLKTNSLWTLAFTRSGNIV
;
A
#
# COMPACT_ATOMS: atom_id res chain seq x y z
N MET A 1 22.37 18.56 28.82
CA MET A 1 23.53 19.36 28.42
C MET A 1 24.66 18.39 28.23
N ASP A 2 25.00 18.06 26.99
CA ASP A 2 26.36 17.69 26.62
C ASP A 2 26.51 17.92 25.13
N LYS A 3 27.46 18.79 24.78
CA LYS A 3 27.79 19.18 23.40
C LYS A 3 28.88 18.21 22.93
N SER A 4 28.59 17.34 21.97
CA SER A 4 29.64 16.62 21.25
C SER A 4 30.30 17.59 20.27
N VAL A 5 31.48 18.07 20.63
CA VAL A 5 32.40 18.77 19.73
C VAL A 5 33.01 17.72 18.81
N ASP A 6 32.83 17.91 17.50
CA ASP A 6 33.55 17.16 16.46
C ASP A 6 35.03 17.54 16.54
N ILE A 7 35.88 16.60 16.98
CA ILE A 7 37.34 16.76 16.97
C ILE A 7 37.89 15.80 15.91
N ASP A 8 38.70 16.36 15.01
CA ASP A 8 39.38 15.68 13.91
C ASP A 8 40.23 14.50 14.44
N PRO A 9 40.20 13.30 13.79
CA PRO A 9 40.93 12.13 14.27
C PRO A 9 42.45 12.22 14.11
N LEU A 10 42.97 13.32 13.53
CA LEU A 10 44.40 13.54 13.28
C LEU A 10 45.17 14.10 14.50
N LEU A 11 44.49 14.38 15.62
CA LEU A 11 45.10 14.99 16.83
C LEU A 11 45.17 14.06 18.04
N MET A 12 44.77 12.78 17.94
CA MET A 12 44.88 11.83 19.04
C MET A 12 46.00 10.82 18.80
N GLU A 13 47.23 11.27 19.00
CA GLU A 13 48.34 10.35 19.24
C GLU A 13 48.92 10.59 20.65
N THR A 14 48.98 9.48 21.39
CA THR A 14 49.68 9.22 22.66
C THR A 14 49.22 9.94 23.93
N ASP A 15 48.56 9.18 24.82
CA ASP A 15 49.10 8.90 26.15
C ASP A 15 48.40 7.67 26.78
N VAL A 16 49.18 6.61 27.01
CA VAL A 16 48.73 5.37 27.64
C VAL A 16 48.94 5.48 29.15
N LEU A 17 47.86 5.49 29.94
CA LEU A 17 47.90 5.23 31.38
C LEU A 17 47.27 3.87 31.70
N PRO A 18 47.85 3.08 32.62
CA PRO A 18 47.44 1.69 32.84
C PRO A 18 46.22 1.64 33.76
N THR A 19 45.03 1.36 33.20
CA THR A 19 43.82 1.17 34.00
C THR A 19 43.67 -0.25 34.54
N LYS A 20 43.48 -0.30 35.86
CA LYS A 20 43.12 -1.45 36.71
C LYS A 20 42.07 -2.39 36.10
N ARG A 21 42.27 -3.67 36.37
CA ARG A 21 41.47 -4.86 36.02
C ARG A 21 39.97 -4.68 36.35
N ALA A 22 39.18 -4.31 35.34
CA ALA A 22 37.71 -4.31 35.37
C ALA A 22 37.15 -5.57 34.68
N SER A 23 35.96 -5.99 35.13
CA SER A 23 35.29 -7.27 34.80
C SER A 23 35.11 -7.53 33.30
N LEU A 24 35.53 -8.73 32.86
CA LEU A 24 35.46 -9.30 31.51
C LEU A 24 34.23 -8.94 30.62
N PRO A 25 32.97 -8.95 31.09
CA PRO A 25 31.83 -8.71 30.19
C PRO A 25 31.74 -7.28 29.66
N LYS A 26 32.19 -6.27 30.42
CA LYS A 26 32.17 -4.86 29.95
C LYS A 26 33.22 -4.59 28.86
N ASN A 27 34.35 -5.30 28.95
CA ASN A 27 35.41 -5.19 27.94
C ASN A 27 34.99 -5.84 26.62
N PHE A 28 34.23 -6.93 26.67
CA PHE A 28 33.72 -7.57 25.44
C PHE A 28 32.68 -6.71 24.73
N THR A 29 31.73 -6.10 25.44
CA THR A 29 30.75 -5.19 24.83
C THR A 29 31.39 -3.93 24.23
N LEU A 30 32.40 -3.36 24.91
CA LEU A 30 33.16 -2.23 24.40
C LEU A 30 34.05 -2.61 23.21
N TYR A 31 34.61 -3.83 23.22
CA TYR A 31 35.40 -4.37 22.13
C TYR A 31 34.54 -4.61 20.88
N MET A 32 33.37 -5.25 21.04
CA MET A 32 32.42 -5.45 19.94
C MET A 32 31.88 -4.12 19.40
N TRP A 33 31.65 -3.13 20.26
CA TRP A 33 31.26 -1.79 19.84
C TRP A 33 32.36 -1.08 19.04
N ARG A 34 33.62 -1.18 19.48
CA ARG A 34 34.77 -0.65 18.73
C ARG A 34 34.98 -1.37 17.40
N LEU A 35 34.93 -2.71 17.41
CA LEU A 35 35.07 -3.52 16.21
C LEU A 35 33.98 -3.16 15.20
N TRP A 36 32.73 -3.01 15.64
CA TRP A 36 31.63 -2.62 14.77
C TRP A 36 31.80 -1.21 14.21
N ILE A 37 32.29 -0.25 15.01
CA ILE A 37 32.62 1.11 14.54
C ILE A 37 33.76 1.09 13.51
N GLU A 38 34.83 0.33 13.77
CA GLU A 38 35.98 0.19 12.87
C GLU A 38 35.58 -0.48 11.58
N THR A 39 34.86 -1.62 11.63
CA THR A 39 34.35 -2.31 10.43
C THR A 39 33.36 -1.42 9.67
N TYR A 40 32.51 -0.66 10.34
CA TYR A 40 31.59 0.30 9.70
C TYR A 40 32.36 1.43 9.00
N ASN A 41 33.40 1.96 9.63
CA ASN A 41 34.22 3.03 9.07
C ASN A 41 35.09 2.55 7.91
N GLU A 42 35.65 1.35 7.98
CA GLU A 42 36.40 0.70 6.89
C GLU A 42 35.47 0.39 5.71
N LEU A 43 34.31 -0.23 5.96
CA LEU A 43 33.30 -0.47 4.92
C LEU A 43 32.86 0.83 4.26
N ARG A 44 32.72 1.92 5.03
CA ARG A 44 32.37 3.25 4.52
C ARG A 44 33.49 3.90 3.70
N TYR A 45 34.75 3.63 4.03
CA TYR A 45 35.91 4.14 3.30
C TYR A 45 36.12 3.37 1.99
N ASP A 46 35.93 2.06 2.00
CA ASP A 46 36.00 1.20 0.83
C ASP A 46 34.79 1.38 -0.11
N LEU A 47 33.61 1.67 0.47
CA LEU A 47 32.43 2.08 -0.29
C LEU A 47 32.48 3.54 -0.75
N LYS A 48 33.58 4.30 -0.55
CA LYS A 48 33.68 5.68 -1.09
C LYS A 48 33.44 5.62 -2.59
N PRO A 49 32.27 6.07 -3.06
CA PRO A 49 31.94 5.94 -4.45
C PRO A 49 32.92 6.78 -5.25
N THR A 50 33.54 6.17 -6.26
CA THR A 50 34.02 6.97 -7.38
C THR A 50 32.84 7.81 -7.91
N ARG A 51 33.12 8.99 -8.47
CA ARG A 51 32.08 9.89 -9.01
C ARG A 51 31.14 9.17 -9.99
N LEU A 52 31.66 8.18 -10.72
CA LEU A 52 30.93 7.27 -11.59
C LEU A 52 29.95 6.36 -10.82
N TRP A 53 30.37 5.73 -9.73
CA TRP A 53 29.51 4.83 -8.95
C TRP A 53 28.31 5.56 -8.33
N ARG A 54 28.51 6.78 -7.81
CA ARG A 54 27.40 7.65 -7.35
C ARG A 54 26.37 7.90 -8.44
N THR A 55 26.85 8.24 -9.63
CA THR A 55 25.99 8.54 -10.78
C THR A 55 25.21 7.29 -11.21
N VAL A 56 25.87 6.13 -11.26
CA VAL A 56 25.23 4.84 -11.61
C VAL A 56 24.18 4.44 -10.56
N VAL A 57 24.49 4.54 -9.27
CA VAL A 57 23.54 4.24 -8.19
C VAL A 57 22.33 5.17 -8.25
N GLU A 58 22.52 6.46 -8.50
CA GLU A 58 21.40 7.39 -8.65
C GLU A 58 20.51 7.04 -9.85
N TYR A 59 21.09 6.72 -11.01
CA TYR A 59 20.31 6.27 -12.17
C TYR A 59 19.53 4.98 -11.88
N TYR A 60 20.17 4.01 -11.21
CA TYR A 60 19.52 2.76 -10.84
C TYR A 60 18.34 2.97 -9.87
N MET A 61 18.51 3.83 -8.86
CA MET A 61 17.46 4.16 -7.90
C MET A 61 16.24 4.81 -8.56
N TRP A 62 16.45 5.69 -9.55
CA TRP A 62 15.35 6.32 -10.30
C TRP A 62 14.73 5.41 -11.36
N PHE A 63 15.49 4.46 -11.89
CA PHE A 63 14.96 3.40 -12.74
C PHE A 63 14.01 2.48 -11.94
N LEU A 64 14.42 2.02 -10.76
CA LEU A 64 13.55 1.26 -9.85
C LEU A 64 12.30 2.07 -9.47
N PHE A 65 12.45 3.36 -9.19
CA PHE A 65 11.33 4.24 -8.89
C PHE A 65 10.35 4.36 -10.07
N SER A 66 10.86 4.33 -11.32
CA SER A 66 10.03 4.38 -12.53
C SER A 66 9.25 3.07 -12.74
N ILE A 67 9.87 1.92 -12.46
CA ILE A 67 9.18 0.62 -12.45
C ILE A 67 8.08 0.63 -11.39
N TRP A 68 8.40 1.11 -10.18
CA TRP A 68 7.43 1.24 -9.11
C TRP A 68 6.27 2.18 -9.47
N ALA A 69 6.53 3.30 -10.15
CA ALA A 69 5.51 4.22 -10.63
C ALA A 69 4.53 3.57 -11.63
N LEU A 70 5.04 2.73 -12.52
CA LEU A 70 4.20 1.95 -13.44
C LEU A 70 3.44 0.84 -12.70
N GLY A 71 4.09 0.17 -11.76
CA GLY A 71 3.46 -0.87 -10.94
C GLY A 71 2.30 -0.33 -10.11
N ILE A 72 2.48 0.80 -9.44
CA ILE A 72 1.45 1.35 -8.54
C ILE A 72 0.22 1.87 -9.28
N ILE A 73 0.38 2.47 -10.46
CA ILE A 73 -0.77 2.91 -11.27
C ILE A 73 -1.56 1.74 -11.83
N ILE A 74 -0.85 0.70 -12.31
CA ILE A 74 -1.48 -0.53 -12.79
C ILE A 74 -2.23 -1.19 -11.63
N PHE A 75 -1.60 -1.32 -10.47
CA PHE A 75 -2.22 -1.92 -9.30
C PHE A 75 -3.45 -1.13 -8.83
N SER A 76 -3.38 0.20 -8.76
CA SER A 76 -4.51 1.03 -8.32
C SER A 76 -5.72 0.96 -9.27
N ILE A 77 -5.50 0.64 -10.55
CA ILE A 77 -6.59 0.45 -11.53
C ILE A 77 -7.12 -1.00 -11.51
N LEU A 78 -6.21 -1.98 -11.48
CA LEU A 78 -6.59 -3.39 -11.58
C LEU A 78 -7.13 -3.95 -10.27
N PHE A 79 -6.64 -3.49 -9.12
CA PHE A 79 -7.08 -3.95 -7.80
C PHE A 79 -8.60 -3.84 -7.62
N PRO A 80 -9.25 -2.67 -7.84
CA PRO A 80 -10.68 -2.57 -7.63
C PRO A 80 -11.51 -3.42 -8.60
N ILE A 81 -11.04 -3.56 -9.84
CA ILE A 81 -11.68 -4.40 -10.87
C ILE A 81 -11.57 -5.87 -10.47
N ALA A 82 -10.37 -6.33 -10.13
CA ALA A 82 -10.10 -7.71 -9.74
C ALA A 82 -10.82 -8.08 -8.46
N LEU A 83 -10.85 -7.19 -7.46
CA LEU A 83 -11.57 -7.41 -6.20
C LEU A 83 -13.08 -7.52 -6.44
N SER A 84 -13.65 -6.66 -7.27
CA SER A 84 -15.09 -6.72 -7.57
C SER A 84 -15.44 -8.00 -8.34
N ALA A 85 -14.61 -8.38 -9.32
CA ALA A 85 -14.80 -9.63 -10.06
C ALA A 85 -14.63 -10.88 -9.19
N SER A 86 -13.63 -10.90 -8.29
CA SER A 86 -13.42 -12.03 -7.38
C SER A 86 -14.52 -12.13 -6.33
N TRP A 87 -15.04 -11.00 -5.86
CA TRP A 87 -16.14 -10.96 -4.89
C TRP A 87 -17.45 -11.48 -5.48
N GLU A 88 -17.75 -11.11 -6.73
CA GLU A 88 -18.89 -11.68 -7.47
C GLU A 88 -18.70 -13.17 -7.77
N ALA A 89 -17.47 -13.63 -8.00
CA ALA A 89 -17.19 -15.06 -8.16
C ALA A 89 -17.32 -15.84 -6.83
N ALA A 90 -16.91 -15.23 -5.71
CA ALA A 90 -16.99 -15.83 -4.37
C ALA A 90 -18.44 -16.13 -3.95
N LYS A 91 -19.42 -15.37 -4.48
CA LYS A 91 -20.87 -15.65 -4.39
C LYS A 91 -21.23 -17.11 -4.62
N TYR A 92 -20.50 -17.79 -5.50
CA TYR A 92 -20.81 -19.13 -5.97
C TYR A 92 -19.96 -20.23 -5.32
N LEU A 93 -18.86 -19.89 -4.65
CA LEU A 93 -17.81 -20.86 -4.26
C LEU A 93 -17.52 -20.94 -2.75
N ASN A 94 -17.73 -19.87 -1.98
CA ASN A 94 -17.41 -19.87 -0.55
C ASN A 94 -18.23 -18.79 0.16
N GLN A 95 -19.29 -19.21 0.84
CA GLN A 95 -20.23 -18.29 1.46
C GLN A 95 -19.79 -17.96 2.89
N ASP A 96 -18.96 -16.93 3.02
CA ASP A 96 -18.81 -16.25 4.30
C ASP A 96 -20.02 -15.32 4.47
N TYR A 97 -21.02 -15.77 5.23
CA TYR A 97 -22.29 -15.06 5.45
C TYR A 97 -22.18 -13.94 6.49
N CYS A 98 -21.00 -13.78 7.08
CA CYS A 98 -20.73 -12.76 8.07
C CYS A 98 -20.14 -11.52 7.41
N ALA A 99 -20.91 -10.44 7.46
CA ALA A 99 -20.41 -9.15 7.06
C ALA A 99 -19.30 -8.67 8.04
N PRO A 100 -18.39 -7.79 7.56
CA PRO A 100 -17.32 -7.23 8.40
C PRO A 100 -17.78 -6.47 9.65
N ASP A 101 -19.03 -6.00 9.67
CA ASP A 101 -19.65 -5.36 10.83
C ASP A 101 -20.25 -6.35 11.84
N GLY A 102 -20.16 -7.65 11.58
CA GLY A 102 -20.73 -8.71 12.40
C GLY A 102 -22.21 -8.97 12.15
N SER A 103 -22.80 -8.37 11.12
CA SER A 103 -24.16 -8.71 10.70
C SER A 103 -24.17 -9.98 9.84
N PHE A 104 -25.24 -10.78 9.97
CA PHE A 104 -25.49 -11.92 9.11
C PHE A 104 -26.26 -11.47 7.86
N SER A 105 -25.83 -11.90 6.69
CA SER A 105 -26.51 -11.59 5.42
C SER A 105 -26.39 -12.77 4.45
N LEU A 106 -27.53 -13.24 3.94
CA LEU A 106 -27.61 -14.23 2.87
C LEU A 106 -27.30 -13.63 1.50
N GLU A 107 -27.42 -12.30 1.37
CA GLU A 107 -27.04 -11.57 0.16
C GLU A 107 -25.54 -11.25 0.16
N VAL A 108 -24.94 -11.37 -1.02
CA VAL A 108 -23.55 -10.94 -1.23
C VAL A 108 -23.45 -9.45 -1.05
N THR A 109 -22.68 -9.06 -0.05
CA THR A 109 -22.50 -7.66 0.31
C THR A 109 -21.40 -7.02 -0.52
N ASN A 110 -21.62 -5.81 -1.02
CA ASN A 110 -20.58 -5.06 -1.75
C ASN A 110 -19.38 -4.73 -0.83
N PRO A 111 -18.12 -5.11 -1.20
CA PRO A 111 -16.92 -4.82 -0.39
C PRO A 111 -16.58 -3.33 -0.30
N TRP A 112 -17.16 -2.49 -1.17
CA TRP A 112 -16.94 -1.04 -1.23
C TRP A 112 -17.92 -0.22 -0.39
N ARG A 113 -18.66 -0.86 0.53
CA ARG A 113 -19.64 -0.17 1.40
C ARG A 113 -18.96 0.89 2.28
N PRO A 114 -19.36 2.18 2.23
CA PRO A 114 -18.75 3.25 3.03
C PRO A 114 -18.82 3.02 4.55
N ALA A 115 -19.87 2.32 5.02
CA ALA A 115 -20.03 1.95 6.42
C ALA A 115 -18.87 1.08 6.94
N TRP A 116 -18.16 0.39 6.04
CA TRP A 116 -17.04 -0.51 6.35
C TRP A 116 -15.68 0.15 6.15
N ALA A 117 -15.63 1.49 6.03
CA ALA A 117 -14.37 2.21 5.86
C ALA A 117 -13.34 1.89 6.96
N PHE A 118 -13.76 1.58 8.19
CA PHE A 118 -12.87 1.21 9.29
C PHE A 118 -12.94 -0.27 9.66
N GLN A 119 -13.60 -1.10 8.86
CA GLN A 119 -13.72 -2.54 9.10
C GLN A 119 -12.71 -3.30 8.24
N ILE A 120 -12.31 -4.47 8.73
CA ILE A 120 -11.46 -5.40 7.98
C ILE A 120 -12.36 -6.18 7.01
N VAL A 121 -12.36 -5.76 5.75
CA VAL A 121 -13.16 -6.39 4.68
C VAL A 121 -12.39 -7.54 4.03
N LEU A 122 -11.07 -7.38 3.87
CA LEU A 122 -10.19 -8.44 3.37
C LEU A 122 -9.41 -9.05 4.53
N GLY A 123 -10.08 -9.89 5.31
CA GLY A 123 -9.49 -10.67 6.39
C GLY A 123 -8.80 -11.94 5.88
N MET A 124 -7.64 -12.26 6.45
CA MET A 124 -6.87 -13.45 6.07
C MET A 124 -6.38 -14.20 7.32
N GLY A 125 -6.45 -15.54 7.22
CA GLY A 125 -5.92 -16.46 8.21
C GLY A 125 -6.85 -16.72 9.41
N SER A 126 -6.52 -17.79 10.15
CA SER A 126 -7.09 -18.10 11.46
C SER A 126 -5.94 -18.04 12.47
N LEU A 127 -5.79 -16.89 13.11
CA LEU A 127 -4.65 -16.53 13.95
C LEU A 127 -5.06 -16.48 15.42
N ASN A 128 -4.10 -16.71 16.32
CA ASN A 128 -4.30 -16.33 17.71
C ASN A 128 -4.07 -14.81 17.90
N PHE A 129 -4.56 -14.26 19.01
CA PHE A 129 -4.42 -12.84 19.33
C PHE A 129 -2.97 -12.33 19.22
N THR A 130 -2.01 -13.10 19.76
CA THR A 130 -0.59 -12.71 19.77
C THR A 130 0.00 -12.65 18.36
N GLN A 131 -0.35 -13.59 17.49
CA GLN A 131 0.08 -13.62 16.10
C GLN A 131 -0.49 -12.44 15.32
N ALA A 132 -1.80 -12.22 15.41
CA ALA A 132 -2.46 -11.11 14.72
C ALA A 132 -1.86 -9.75 15.15
N LYS A 133 -1.68 -9.57 16.46
CA LYS A 133 -1.05 -8.36 17.02
C LYS A 133 0.42 -8.20 16.62
N ALA A 134 1.17 -9.29 16.51
CA ALA A 134 2.56 -9.23 16.06
C ALA A 134 2.66 -8.79 14.60
N ILE A 135 1.81 -9.32 13.72
CA ILE A 135 1.75 -8.92 12.30
C ILE A 135 1.43 -7.43 12.17
N ASP A 136 0.43 -6.96 12.92
CA ASP A 136 0.01 -5.56 12.95
C ASP A 136 1.15 -4.61 13.37
N ILE A 137 1.87 -4.95 14.45
CA ILE A 137 3.04 -4.16 14.89
C ILE A 137 4.16 -4.16 13.84
N VAL A 138 4.44 -5.31 13.21
CA VAL A 138 5.46 -5.41 12.16
C VAL A 138 5.08 -4.55 10.96
N TRP A 139 3.81 -4.57 10.56
CA TRP A 139 3.29 -3.74 9.47
C TRP A 139 3.47 -2.24 9.76
N ASP A 140 3.09 -1.79 10.96
CA ASP A 140 3.23 -0.38 11.35
C ASP A 140 4.68 0.11 11.35
N ILE A 141 5.62 -0.75 11.75
CA ILE A 141 7.04 -0.41 11.76
C ILE A 141 7.60 -0.41 10.33
N VAL A 142 7.39 -1.48 9.57
CA VAL A 142 8.00 -1.67 8.25
C VAL A 142 7.30 -0.83 7.19
N VAL A 143 5.99 -0.96 7.05
CA VAL A 143 5.25 -0.21 6.04
C VAL A 143 5.02 1.21 6.51
N GLY A 144 4.60 1.41 7.76
CA GLY A 144 4.35 2.75 8.28
C GLY A 144 5.62 3.61 8.41
N ARG A 145 6.55 3.25 9.30
CA ARG A 145 7.71 4.10 9.62
C ARG A 145 8.82 4.03 8.58
N PHE A 146 9.18 2.84 8.14
CA PHE A 146 10.23 2.71 7.12
C PHE A 146 9.72 3.18 5.74
N GLY A 147 8.46 2.91 5.39
CA GLY A 147 7.82 3.52 4.23
C GLY A 147 7.83 5.06 4.29
N GLN A 148 7.47 5.66 5.44
CA GLN A 148 7.56 7.13 5.62
C GLN A 148 8.98 7.67 5.34
N ALA A 149 10.03 6.97 5.81
CA ALA A 149 11.41 7.37 5.56
C ALA A 149 11.77 7.33 4.06
N ILE A 150 11.30 6.32 3.32
CA ILE A 150 11.47 6.23 1.87
C ILE A 150 10.75 7.37 1.15
N LEU A 151 9.48 7.63 1.50
CA LEU A 151 8.72 8.73 0.92
C LEU A 151 9.40 10.07 1.17
N ALA A 152 9.90 10.30 2.38
CA ALA A 152 10.65 11.48 2.75
C ALA A 152 11.92 11.63 1.92
N TYR A 153 12.69 10.56 1.75
CA TYR A 153 13.95 10.55 1.00
C TYR A 153 13.77 10.93 -0.49
N TYR A 154 12.84 10.28 -1.19
CA TYR A 154 12.60 10.57 -2.61
C TYR A 154 11.98 11.96 -2.81
N SER A 155 11.05 12.37 -1.94
CA SER A 155 10.48 13.72 -1.96
C SER A 155 11.57 14.76 -1.80
N TRP A 156 12.45 14.57 -0.80
CA TRP A 156 13.58 15.46 -0.55
C TRP A 156 14.51 15.58 -1.76
N LYS A 157 14.91 14.46 -2.37
CA LYS A 157 15.78 14.43 -3.55
C LYS A 157 15.16 15.20 -4.73
N ALA A 158 13.87 14.98 -5.01
CA ALA A 158 13.16 15.70 -6.06
C ALA A 158 13.03 17.20 -5.75
N PHE A 159 12.72 17.53 -4.49
CA PHE A 159 12.52 18.91 -4.04
C PHE A 159 13.81 19.72 -4.07
N ALA A 160 14.92 19.17 -3.59
CA ALA A 160 16.22 19.85 -3.64
C ALA A 160 16.64 20.16 -5.08
N ALA A 161 16.47 19.19 -6.00
CA ALA A 161 16.76 19.40 -7.42
C ALA A 161 15.85 20.48 -8.04
N TYR A 162 14.55 20.45 -7.73
CA TYR A 162 13.60 21.43 -8.25
C TYR A 162 13.82 22.85 -7.70
N VAL A 163 14.09 22.98 -6.39
CA VAL A 163 14.41 24.25 -5.75
C VAL A 163 15.69 24.82 -6.37
N ARG A 164 16.72 23.98 -6.60
CA ARG A 164 17.96 24.40 -7.23
C ARG A 164 17.74 25.02 -8.62
N VAL A 165 16.91 24.39 -9.44
CA VAL A 165 16.54 24.95 -10.77
C VAL A 165 15.72 26.23 -10.63
N SER A 166 14.81 26.28 -9.65
CA SER A 166 13.95 27.45 -9.44
C SER A 166 14.73 28.67 -8.94
N MET A 167 15.80 28.47 -8.18
CA MET A 167 16.70 29.53 -7.68
C MET A 167 17.38 30.34 -8.78
N GLU A 168 17.44 29.80 -10.01
CA GLU A 168 18.00 30.51 -11.16
C GLU A 168 17.06 31.58 -11.70
N TYR A 169 15.75 31.45 -11.44
CA TYR A 169 14.73 32.38 -11.93
C TYR A 169 14.11 33.22 -10.82
N ALA A 170 14.09 32.73 -9.58
CA ALA A 170 13.51 33.41 -8.44
C ALA A 170 14.38 33.20 -7.19
N PRO A 171 14.74 34.27 -6.46
CA PRO A 171 15.48 34.14 -5.21
C PRO A 171 14.64 33.42 -4.16
N ILE A 172 15.28 32.58 -3.34
CA ILE A 172 14.65 31.97 -2.15
C ILE A 172 15.19 32.60 -0.86
N THR A 173 14.49 32.41 0.25
CA THR A 173 14.94 32.92 1.57
C THR A 173 16.08 32.08 2.15
N TYR A 174 16.88 32.66 3.06
CA TYR A 174 17.96 31.94 3.75
C TYR A 174 17.44 30.70 4.50
N SER A 175 16.26 30.81 5.11
CA SER A 175 15.59 29.73 5.83
C SER A 175 15.27 28.57 4.89
N SER A 176 14.66 28.85 3.73
CA SER A 176 14.35 27.83 2.72
C SER A 176 15.61 27.19 2.14
N PHE A 177 16.67 27.96 1.91
CA PHE A 177 17.95 27.45 1.41
C PHE A 177 18.62 26.52 2.43
N ARG A 178 18.74 26.97 3.68
CA ARG A 178 19.31 26.18 4.78
C ARG A 178 18.52 24.89 4.99
N THR A 179 17.19 24.98 4.98
CA THR A 179 16.31 23.83 5.13
C THR A 179 16.38 22.88 3.94
N SER A 180 16.74 23.30 2.72
CA SER A 180 16.76 22.43 1.52
C SER A 180 18.15 21.88 1.17
N PHE A 181 19.23 22.52 1.61
CA PHE A 181 20.60 22.18 1.20
C PHE A 181 21.57 21.92 2.36
N MET A 182 21.18 22.26 3.59
CA MET A 182 22.06 22.13 4.78
C MET A 182 21.46 21.22 5.85
N GLN A 183 20.15 21.29 6.10
CA GLN A 183 19.46 20.37 7.01
C GLN A 183 18.97 19.16 6.23
N GLY A 184 19.76 18.07 6.19
CA GLY A 184 19.37 16.80 5.59
C GLY A 184 18.28 16.03 6.37
N GLU A 185 17.57 16.68 7.29
CA GLU A 185 16.62 16.05 8.20
C GLU A 185 15.20 16.57 7.98
N THR A 186 14.29 15.64 7.70
CA THR A 186 12.84 15.86 7.60
C THR A 186 12.20 15.95 8.98
N SER A 187 12.60 16.95 9.77
CA SER A 187 11.95 17.24 11.06
C SER A 187 10.59 17.92 10.84
N PHE A 188 9.57 17.54 11.63
CA PHE A 188 8.24 18.16 11.65
C PHE A 188 8.29 19.70 11.66
N ARG A 189 9.18 20.28 12.49
CA ARG A 189 9.35 21.74 12.58
C ARG A 189 9.97 22.34 11.32
N SER A 190 10.84 21.59 10.65
CA SER A 190 11.47 21.98 9.39
C SER A 190 10.42 22.06 8.27
N THR A 191 9.57 21.04 8.20
CA THR A 191 8.44 20.97 7.27
C THR A 191 7.47 22.14 7.44
N VAL A 192 6.99 22.40 8.66
CA VAL A 192 6.09 23.53 8.95
C VAL A 192 6.72 24.87 8.60
N ARG A 193 8.02 25.04 8.88
CA ARG A 193 8.76 26.26 8.54
C ARG A 193 8.89 26.45 7.03
N MET A 194 9.20 25.38 6.29
CA MET A 194 9.30 25.39 4.83
C MET A 194 7.95 25.70 4.17
N ILE A 195 6.85 25.11 4.68
CA ILE A 195 5.48 25.43 4.25
C ILE A 195 5.18 26.91 4.45
N ARG A 196 5.46 27.46 5.64
CA ARG A 196 5.23 28.88 5.95
C ARG A 196 6.07 29.80 5.06
N ASP A 197 7.34 29.47 4.84
CA ASP A 197 8.25 30.35 4.10
C ASP A 197 7.89 30.38 2.59
N PHE A 198 7.43 29.26 2.02
CA PHE A 198 6.92 29.19 0.65
C PHE A 198 5.56 29.85 0.44
N THR A 199 4.67 29.77 1.44
CA THR A 199 3.31 30.32 1.34
C THR A 199 3.23 31.80 1.69
N SER A 200 4.01 32.26 2.68
CA SER A 200 3.83 33.60 3.28
C SER A 200 4.95 34.60 2.96
N ARG A 201 6.17 34.16 2.59
CA ARG A 201 7.31 35.08 2.44
C ARG A 201 7.74 35.27 0.99
N ARG A 202 8.33 34.24 0.37
CA ARG A 202 8.77 34.28 -1.03
C ARG A 202 8.55 32.92 -1.67
N GLY A 203 7.46 32.84 -2.42
CA GLY A 203 7.12 31.62 -3.15
C GLY A 203 7.97 31.43 -4.40
N LEU A 204 8.15 30.17 -4.80
CA LEU A 204 8.72 29.79 -6.09
C LEU A 204 7.85 30.32 -7.24
N ARG A 205 8.45 30.47 -8.42
CA ARG A 205 7.74 30.94 -9.63
C ARG A 205 6.52 30.08 -9.98
N SER A 206 6.58 28.76 -9.74
CA SER A 206 5.46 27.85 -9.95
C SER A 206 4.64 27.69 -8.68
N LYS A 207 3.42 28.26 -8.67
CA LYS A 207 2.45 28.06 -7.59
C LYS A 207 2.03 26.59 -7.47
N THR A 208 1.86 25.91 -8.60
CA THR A 208 1.49 24.48 -8.66
C THR A 208 2.53 23.59 -8.01
N ALA A 209 3.82 23.83 -8.25
CA ALA A 209 4.89 23.04 -7.64
C ALA A 209 4.95 23.24 -6.11
N MET A 210 4.71 24.47 -5.63
CA MET A 210 4.64 24.73 -4.20
C MET A 210 3.47 24.01 -3.53
N VAL A 211 2.27 24.08 -4.11
CA VAL A 211 1.11 23.36 -3.58
C VAL A 211 1.41 21.86 -3.51
N PHE A 212 1.97 21.28 -4.57
CA PHE A 212 2.36 19.88 -4.58
C PHE A 212 3.40 19.53 -3.50
N MET A 213 4.45 20.36 -3.33
CA MET A 213 5.46 20.15 -2.30
C MET A 213 4.86 20.18 -0.89
N VAL A 214 3.98 21.14 -0.60
CA VAL A 214 3.29 21.26 0.68
C VAL A 214 2.36 20.07 0.93
N THR A 215 1.55 19.70 -0.06
CA THR A 215 0.65 18.54 0.04
C THR A 215 1.44 17.24 0.26
N THR A 216 2.56 17.06 -0.44
CA THR A 216 3.45 15.91 -0.27
C THR A 216 4.04 15.87 1.14
N MET A 217 4.49 17.01 1.66
CA MET A 217 5.02 17.11 3.02
C MET A 217 3.99 16.70 4.08
N VAL A 218 2.73 17.12 3.91
CA VAL A 218 1.62 16.71 4.79
C VAL A 218 1.33 15.22 4.62
N PHE A 219 1.28 14.72 3.39
CA PHE A 219 1.06 13.30 3.10
C PHE A 219 2.12 12.40 3.76
N VAL A 220 3.42 12.72 3.58
CA VAL A 220 4.53 11.98 4.21
C VAL A 220 4.40 11.96 5.73
N MET A 221 3.89 13.04 6.33
CA MET A 221 3.70 13.14 7.78
C MET A 221 2.56 12.25 8.28
N VAL A 222 1.44 12.21 7.55
CA VAL A 222 0.24 11.43 7.90
C VAL A 222 0.33 9.97 7.46
N PHE A 223 1.27 9.62 6.57
CA PHE A 223 1.40 8.29 5.99
C PHE A 223 1.46 7.13 7.00
N PRO A 224 2.22 7.19 8.12
CA PRO A 224 2.18 6.11 9.11
C PRO A 224 0.80 5.88 9.72
N THR A 225 0.02 6.94 9.89
CA THR A 225 -1.36 6.85 10.41
C THR A 225 -2.28 6.24 9.37
N LEU A 226 -2.15 6.60 8.08
CA LEU A 226 -2.89 5.95 7.00
C LEU A 226 -2.53 4.47 6.89
N ALA A 227 -1.24 4.14 7.00
CA ALA A 227 -0.75 2.77 6.90
C ALA A 227 -1.27 1.87 8.02
N SER A 228 -1.35 2.40 9.24
CA SER A 228 -1.93 1.72 10.40
C SER A 228 -3.45 1.61 10.28
N ALA A 229 -4.13 2.64 9.78
CA ALA A 229 -5.59 2.63 9.69
C ALA A 229 -6.13 1.70 8.59
N MET A 230 -5.38 1.50 7.49
CA MET A 230 -5.79 0.63 6.39
C MET A 230 -5.68 -0.87 6.70
N THR A 231 -4.97 -1.24 7.77
CA THR A 231 -4.82 -2.62 8.22
C THR A 231 -5.28 -2.80 9.65
N GLY A 232 -5.43 -4.03 10.07
CA GLY A 232 -5.68 -4.34 11.46
C GLY A 232 -6.08 -5.79 11.63
N TYR A 233 -6.50 -6.12 12.84
CA TYR A 233 -7.05 -7.42 13.15
C TYR A 233 -8.39 -7.30 13.86
N THR A 234 -9.27 -8.25 13.57
CA THR A 234 -10.57 -8.39 14.23
C THR A 234 -10.80 -9.85 14.59
N ALA A 235 -11.76 -10.11 15.47
CA ALA A 235 -12.20 -11.48 15.71
C ALA A 235 -12.72 -12.07 14.40
N LYS A 236 -12.30 -13.29 14.07
CA LYS A 236 -12.85 -13.99 12.91
C LYS A 236 -14.27 -14.40 13.28
N ASN A 237 -15.27 -13.88 12.57
CA ASN A 237 -16.66 -14.23 12.83
C ASN A 237 -17.06 -15.41 11.93
N GLU A 238 -17.85 -16.31 12.48
CA GLU A 238 -18.49 -17.41 11.74
C GLU A 238 -20.00 -17.33 11.97
N ALA A 239 -20.77 -17.69 10.94
CA ALA A 239 -22.21 -17.71 11.02
C ALA A 239 -22.65 -18.95 11.82
N VAL A 240 -23.56 -18.74 12.78
CA VAL A 240 -24.10 -19.77 13.66
C VAL A 240 -25.61 -19.63 13.67
N ILE A 241 -26.34 -20.73 13.53
CA ILE A 241 -27.81 -20.73 13.59
C ILE A 241 -28.25 -21.24 14.96
N LYS A 242 -29.25 -20.58 15.55
CA LYS A 242 -29.94 -21.07 16.74
C LYS A 242 -31.10 -21.97 16.30
N LEU A 243 -31.05 -23.23 16.70
CA LEU A 243 -32.12 -24.20 16.45
C LEU A 243 -33.27 -23.99 17.45
N ALA A 244 -34.43 -24.55 17.12
CA ALA A 244 -35.64 -24.46 17.94
C ALA A 244 -35.47 -25.10 19.34
N ASP A 245 -34.55 -26.06 19.47
CA ASP A 245 -34.15 -26.68 20.74
C ASP A 245 -33.13 -25.85 21.54
N SER A 246 -32.85 -24.61 21.12
CA SER A 246 -31.87 -23.67 21.66
C SER A 246 -30.40 -24.07 21.51
N THR A 247 -30.10 -25.14 20.76
CA THR A 247 -28.72 -25.48 20.39
C THR A 247 -28.21 -24.54 19.29
N GLN A 248 -26.88 -24.47 19.15
CA GLN A 248 -26.20 -23.62 18.18
C GLN A 248 -25.32 -24.48 17.30
N THR A 249 -25.43 -24.30 15.98
CA THR A 249 -24.62 -25.05 15.01
C THR A 249 -23.93 -24.10 14.03
N PRO A 250 -22.65 -24.37 13.67
CA PRO A 250 -21.97 -23.61 12.64
C PRO A 250 -22.69 -23.74 11.29
N PHE A 251 -22.84 -22.62 10.58
CA PHE A 251 -23.51 -22.59 9.29
C PHE A 251 -22.78 -23.46 8.24
N ALA A 252 -21.45 -23.47 8.28
CA ALA A 252 -20.60 -24.13 7.29
C ALA A 252 -20.57 -25.66 7.37
N GLU A 253 -20.91 -26.25 8.52
CA GLU A 253 -20.80 -27.70 8.72
C GLU A 253 -22.07 -28.47 8.32
N PHE A 254 -23.19 -27.76 8.07
CA PHE A 254 -24.50 -28.41 8.04
C PHE A 254 -25.40 -28.08 6.86
N PHE A 255 -25.19 -27.02 6.09
CA PHE A 255 -26.24 -26.53 5.20
C PHE A 255 -25.88 -26.61 3.72
N GLU A 256 -26.47 -27.62 3.09
CA GLU A 256 -26.50 -27.81 1.64
C GLU A 256 -27.83 -27.24 1.11
N ARG A 257 -27.79 -26.38 0.09
CA ARG A 257 -28.99 -25.72 -0.45
C ARG A 257 -29.86 -26.75 -1.17
N LEU A 258 -31.12 -26.88 -0.76
CA LEU A 258 -32.10 -27.76 -1.42
C LEU A 258 -32.75 -27.01 -2.58
N ASP A 259 -32.56 -27.49 -3.80
CA ASP A 259 -33.18 -26.87 -4.99
C ASP A 259 -34.43 -27.62 -5.44
N TYR A 260 -34.47 -28.95 -5.26
CA TYR A 260 -35.61 -29.77 -5.67
C TYR A 260 -35.89 -30.89 -4.67
N THR A 261 -37.16 -31.30 -4.58
CA THR A 261 -37.53 -32.59 -3.96
C THR A 261 -38.39 -33.37 -4.93
N ILE A 262 -37.99 -34.61 -5.19
CA ILE A 262 -38.74 -35.57 -6.00
C ILE A 262 -39.52 -36.45 -5.02
N HIS A 263 -40.85 -36.32 -4.96
CA HIS A 263 -41.72 -37.06 -4.02
C HIS A 263 -42.02 -38.49 -4.48
N ASP A 264 -41.81 -38.78 -5.77
CA ASP A 264 -42.03 -40.08 -6.38
C ASP A 264 -40.74 -40.67 -6.96
N ALA A 265 -39.60 -40.37 -6.33
CA ALA A 265 -38.28 -40.75 -6.85
C ALA A 265 -38.04 -42.27 -6.90
N TYR A 266 -38.87 -43.06 -6.20
CA TYR A 266 -38.89 -44.53 -6.32
C TYR A 266 -39.12 -45.00 -7.77
N ARG A 267 -39.78 -44.19 -8.60
CA ARG A 267 -40.02 -44.48 -10.03
C ARG A 267 -38.73 -44.46 -10.87
N VAL A 268 -37.69 -43.82 -10.36
CA VAL A 268 -36.35 -43.76 -10.93
C VAL A 268 -35.31 -44.44 -10.04
N ASN A 269 -35.76 -45.38 -9.19
CA ASN A 269 -34.92 -46.19 -8.28
C ASN A 269 -34.15 -45.38 -7.21
N LEU A 270 -34.72 -44.24 -6.80
CA LEU A 270 -34.23 -43.41 -5.69
C LEU A 270 -35.14 -43.54 -4.47
N THR A 271 -34.75 -42.96 -3.33
CA THR A 271 -35.58 -42.92 -2.12
C THR A 271 -36.87 -42.14 -2.37
N ALA A 272 -37.99 -42.56 -1.78
CA ALA A 272 -39.33 -42.01 -2.07
C ALA A 272 -39.35 -40.47 -2.11
N ASP A 273 -38.88 -39.81 -1.05
CA ASP A 273 -38.56 -38.39 -1.05
C ASP A 273 -37.05 -38.23 -1.29
N PHE A 274 -36.66 -37.85 -2.50
CA PHE A 274 -35.26 -37.59 -2.85
C PHE A 274 -35.00 -36.10 -2.90
N HIS A 275 -34.11 -35.64 -2.02
CA HIS A 275 -33.70 -34.25 -1.90
C HIS A 275 -32.50 -33.98 -2.82
N VAL A 276 -32.67 -33.07 -3.77
CA VAL A 276 -31.61 -32.70 -4.72
C VAL A 276 -30.97 -31.40 -4.27
N ILE A 277 -29.67 -31.51 -4.01
CA ILE A 277 -28.87 -30.44 -3.45
C ILE A 277 -28.17 -29.65 -4.56
N SER A 278 -28.21 -28.33 -4.43
CA SER A 278 -27.63 -27.34 -5.33
C SER A 278 -26.13 -27.58 -5.54
N HIS A 279 -25.72 -27.69 -6.79
CA HIS A 279 -24.32 -27.79 -7.25
C HIS A 279 -23.48 -28.98 -6.71
N ALA A 280 -23.99 -29.77 -5.76
CA ALA A 280 -23.33 -30.94 -5.20
C ALA A 280 -23.80 -32.24 -5.87
N ASP A 281 -25.05 -32.30 -6.36
CA ASP A 281 -25.62 -33.50 -6.94
C ASP A 281 -25.75 -33.37 -8.47
N MET A 282 -25.30 -34.39 -9.21
CA MET A 282 -25.49 -34.49 -10.66
C MET A 282 -26.97 -34.49 -11.04
N SER A 283 -27.83 -34.97 -10.12
CA SER A 283 -29.28 -34.92 -10.23
C SER A 283 -29.84 -33.50 -10.40
N HIS A 284 -29.14 -32.47 -9.90
CA HIS A 284 -29.51 -31.06 -10.10
C HIS A 284 -29.48 -30.68 -11.59
N TYR A 285 -28.42 -31.04 -12.30
CA TYR A 285 -28.28 -30.74 -13.73
C TYR A 285 -29.28 -31.53 -14.57
N LEU A 286 -29.56 -32.78 -14.20
CA LEU A 286 -30.57 -33.61 -14.86
C LEU A 286 -31.98 -33.02 -14.72
N LEU A 287 -32.32 -32.48 -13.55
CA LEU A 287 -33.61 -31.80 -13.33
C LEU A 287 -33.71 -30.48 -14.10
N MET A 288 -32.61 -29.73 -14.23
CA MET A 288 -32.56 -28.50 -15.01
C MET A 288 -32.86 -28.73 -16.50
N ASP A 289 -32.55 -29.90 -17.04
CA ASP A 289 -32.90 -30.28 -18.42
C ASP A 289 -34.28 -30.95 -18.50
N TYR A 290 -34.65 -31.78 -17.52
CA TYR A 290 -35.91 -32.54 -17.51
C TYR A 290 -37.15 -31.64 -17.33
N ILE A 291 -37.12 -30.69 -16.39
CA ILE A 291 -38.27 -29.84 -16.05
C ILE A 291 -38.72 -28.98 -17.25
N PRO A 292 -37.82 -28.28 -17.98
CA PRO A 292 -38.22 -27.52 -19.16
C PRO A 292 -38.75 -28.39 -20.31
N GLN A 293 -38.31 -29.64 -20.41
CA GLN A 293 -38.68 -30.53 -21.51
C GLN A 293 -40.03 -31.21 -21.31
N TYR A 294 -40.32 -31.70 -20.10
CA TYR A 294 -41.51 -32.52 -19.83
C TYR A 294 -42.52 -31.86 -18.89
N GLY A 295 -42.10 -30.84 -18.13
CA GLY A 295 -42.91 -30.21 -17.10
C GLY A 295 -43.09 -31.06 -15.85
N ILE A 296 -43.64 -30.44 -14.81
CA ILE A 296 -43.87 -31.07 -13.50
C ILE A 296 -45.29 -31.66 -13.47
N ARG A 297 -45.41 -32.93 -13.07
CA ARG A 297 -46.69 -33.64 -12.91
C ARG A 297 -47.65 -33.48 -14.10
N ASN A 298 -47.12 -33.59 -15.31
CA ASN A 298 -47.87 -33.49 -16.55
C ASN A 298 -48.33 -34.89 -17.00
N ASP A 299 -49.47 -35.02 -17.67
CA ASP A 299 -50.04 -36.34 -18.05
C ASP A 299 -49.34 -36.99 -19.27
N THR A 300 -48.12 -36.57 -19.57
CA THR A 300 -47.31 -37.08 -20.67
C THR A 300 -46.28 -38.09 -20.18
N PRO A 301 -45.98 -39.15 -20.95
CA PRO A 301 -44.84 -40.00 -20.67
C PRO A 301 -43.55 -39.17 -20.77
N SER A 302 -42.54 -39.54 -19.99
CA SER A 302 -41.25 -38.84 -19.96
C SER A 302 -40.10 -39.83 -19.90
N ASN A 303 -38.90 -39.35 -20.20
CA ASN A 303 -37.70 -40.16 -20.13
C ASN A 303 -36.72 -39.51 -19.14
N TRP A 304 -36.38 -40.24 -18.10
CA TRP A 304 -35.37 -39.81 -17.13
C TRP A 304 -34.02 -40.39 -17.53
N SER A 305 -33.07 -39.52 -17.88
CA SER A 305 -31.68 -39.92 -18.14
C SER A 305 -30.89 -39.96 -16.84
N TRP A 306 -30.30 -41.09 -16.50
CA TRP A 306 -29.34 -41.21 -15.40
C TRP A 306 -27.93 -41.37 -15.97
N ILE A 307 -26.98 -40.57 -15.48
CA ILE A 307 -25.56 -40.74 -15.78
C ILE A 307 -24.97 -41.50 -14.59
N GLY A 308 -24.51 -42.73 -14.79
CA GLY A 308 -23.68 -43.40 -13.80
C GLY A 308 -22.35 -42.66 -13.59
N LEU A 309 -21.55 -43.04 -12.60
CA LEU A 309 -20.26 -42.40 -12.26
C LEU A 309 -19.19 -42.40 -13.40
N TRP A 310 -19.53 -42.85 -14.62
CA TRP A 310 -18.67 -42.89 -15.80
C TRP A 310 -19.44 -42.44 -17.05
N PRO A 311 -18.87 -41.57 -17.91
CA PRO A 311 -19.60 -40.85 -18.96
C PRO A 311 -19.97 -41.67 -20.21
N GLU A 312 -19.89 -43.00 -20.17
CA GLU A 312 -20.03 -43.84 -21.37
C GLU A 312 -21.33 -44.67 -21.47
N ASN A 313 -22.22 -44.65 -20.46
CA ASN A 313 -23.56 -45.23 -20.58
C ASN A 313 -24.60 -44.33 -19.90
N ILE A 314 -25.43 -43.64 -20.70
CA ILE A 314 -26.62 -42.94 -20.23
C ILE A 314 -27.76 -43.95 -20.26
N ASP A 315 -28.18 -44.43 -19.09
CA ASP A 315 -29.36 -45.27 -18.98
C ASP A 315 -30.61 -44.38 -18.99
N HIS A 316 -31.56 -44.74 -19.85
CA HIS A 316 -32.83 -44.05 -20.01
C HIS A 316 -33.93 -44.85 -19.31
N ILE A 317 -34.56 -44.24 -18.30
CA ILE A 317 -35.72 -44.81 -17.62
C ILE A 317 -36.97 -44.19 -18.22
N GLU A 318 -37.72 -45.00 -18.97
CA GLU A 318 -39.03 -44.59 -19.48
C GLU A 318 -40.06 -44.55 -18.35
N LEU A 319 -40.60 -43.36 -18.09
CA LEU A 319 -41.61 -43.11 -17.09
C LEU A 319 -42.99 -43.03 -17.76
N GLN A 320 -43.89 -43.92 -17.36
CA GLN A 320 -45.31 -43.86 -17.72
C GLN A 320 -45.94 -42.58 -17.14
N SER A 321 -46.97 -42.02 -17.78
CA SER A 321 -47.68 -40.83 -17.26
C SER A 321 -48.19 -41.04 -15.82
N PRO A 322 -48.19 -40.01 -14.96
CA PRO A 322 -47.73 -38.63 -15.19
C PRO A 322 -46.20 -38.46 -15.04
N THR A 323 -45.64 -37.32 -15.44
CA THR A 323 -44.22 -36.97 -15.19
C THR A 323 -43.92 -36.91 -13.69
N LEU A 324 -42.64 -36.83 -13.30
CA LEU A 324 -42.22 -36.83 -11.89
C LEU A 324 -42.90 -35.72 -11.07
N ASP A 325 -43.23 -36.05 -9.83
CA ASP A 325 -43.79 -35.12 -8.86
C ASP A 325 -42.66 -34.37 -8.15
N ILE A 326 -42.31 -33.21 -8.71
CA ILE A 326 -41.17 -32.41 -8.30
C ILE A 326 -41.66 -31.12 -7.66
N THR A 327 -41.21 -30.86 -6.43
CA THR A 327 -41.32 -29.52 -5.83
C THR A 327 -40.03 -28.77 -6.09
N VAL A 328 -40.17 -27.57 -6.67
CA VAL A 328 -39.06 -26.67 -6.99
C VAL A 328 -38.90 -25.63 -5.89
N TYR A 329 -37.68 -25.50 -5.39
CA TYR A 329 -37.27 -24.55 -4.37
C TYR A 329 -36.21 -23.60 -4.94
N ASP A 330 -36.53 -22.89 -6.05
CA ASP A 330 -35.56 -22.04 -6.75
C ASP A 330 -35.40 -20.63 -6.16
N GLY A 331 -36.12 -20.32 -5.08
CA GLY A 331 -36.14 -19.01 -4.44
C GLY A 331 -36.72 -17.87 -5.31
N LYS A 332 -37.27 -18.18 -6.49
CA LYS A 332 -37.95 -17.23 -7.40
C LYS A 332 -39.44 -17.52 -7.54
N VAL A 333 -39.87 -18.77 -7.36
CA VAL A 333 -41.27 -19.22 -7.49
C VAL A 333 -41.98 -19.32 -6.14
N SER A 334 -41.26 -19.72 -5.09
CA SER A 334 -41.68 -19.58 -3.70
C SER A 334 -40.55 -18.89 -2.94
N ASP A 335 -40.88 -17.93 -2.07
CA ASP A 335 -39.93 -17.26 -1.16
C ASP A 335 -39.33 -18.23 -0.08
N GLU A 336 -39.39 -19.54 -0.35
CA GLU A 336 -39.14 -20.63 0.58
C GLU A 336 -38.08 -21.58 0.00
N ALA A 337 -36.89 -21.08 -0.33
CA ALA A 337 -35.77 -22.00 -0.48
C ALA A 337 -35.47 -22.61 0.91
N PHE A 338 -35.18 -23.91 0.96
CA PHE A 338 -34.84 -24.61 2.20
C PHE A 338 -33.36 -24.96 2.20
N LEU A 339 -32.73 -24.93 3.38
CA LEU A 339 -31.42 -25.55 3.59
C LEU A 339 -31.63 -26.85 4.36
N CYS A 340 -31.05 -27.95 3.87
CA CYS A 340 -31.09 -29.24 4.54
C CYS A 340 -29.91 -29.39 5.50
N THR A 341 -30.16 -29.98 6.67
CA THR A 341 -29.12 -30.42 7.61
C THR A 341 -28.75 -31.90 7.43
N GLN A 342 -27.65 -32.35 8.04
CA GLN A 342 -27.27 -33.78 8.08
C GLN A 342 -28.34 -34.71 8.66
N ASN A 343 -29.32 -34.18 9.41
CA ASN A 343 -30.43 -34.94 9.98
C ASN A 343 -31.70 -34.93 9.08
N ASN A 344 -31.56 -34.53 7.82
CA ASN A 344 -32.66 -34.41 6.84
C ASN A 344 -33.78 -33.45 7.27
N GLU A 345 -33.47 -32.51 8.17
CA GLU A 345 -34.37 -31.42 8.55
C GLU A 345 -34.16 -30.24 7.61
N THR A 346 -35.26 -29.68 7.11
CA THR A 346 -35.28 -28.51 6.24
C THR A 346 -35.61 -27.24 7.03
N TYR A 347 -34.83 -26.19 6.82
CA TYR A 347 -35.05 -24.87 7.42
C TYR A 347 -35.34 -23.84 6.33
N SER A 348 -36.40 -23.06 6.50
CA SER A 348 -36.77 -22.02 5.52
C SER A 348 -35.83 -20.81 5.60
N LEU A 349 -35.60 -20.14 4.47
CA LEU A 349 -34.80 -18.91 4.43
C LEU A 349 -35.24 -17.83 5.45
N PRO A 350 -36.55 -17.54 5.64
CA PRO A 350 -36.98 -16.58 6.65
C PRO A 350 -36.57 -16.97 8.07
N TYR A 351 -36.68 -18.26 8.42
CA TYR A 351 -36.25 -18.76 9.74
C TYR A 351 -34.75 -18.52 9.94
N ILE A 352 -33.94 -18.86 8.94
CA ILE A 352 -32.48 -18.69 8.98
C ILE A 352 -32.12 -17.21 9.10
N SER A 353 -32.75 -16.34 8.32
CA SER A 353 -32.48 -14.89 8.38
C SER A 353 -32.80 -14.28 9.75
N GLU A 354 -33.74 -14.84 10.51
CA GLU A 354 -34.11 -14.36 11.83
C GLU A 354 -33.25 -14.97 12.96
N HIS A 355 -32.80 -16.22 12.80
CA HIS A 355 -32.14 -16.98 13.87
C HIS A 355 -30.62 -17.15 13.69
N ALA A 356 -30.08 -16.82 12.51
CA ALA A 356 -28.66 -16.83 12.25
C ALA A 356 -27.97 -15.58 12.79
N VAL A 357 -26.85 -15.78 13.45
CA VAL A 357 -26.03 -14.71 14.04
C VAL A 357 -24.56 -14.98 13.77
N CYS A 358 -23.79 -13.92 13.56
CA CYS A 358 -22.35 -14.02 13.45
C CYS A 358 -21.72 -13.96 14.85
N GLN A 359 -20.89 -14.94 15.16
CA GLN A 359 -20.19 -15.02 16.44
C GLN A 359 -18.70 -15.22 16.24
N PRO A 360 -17.85 -14.78 17.18
CA PRO A 360 -16.42 -15.04 17.12
C PRO A 360 -16.13 -16.55 17.08
N ALA A 361 -15.47 -16.99 16.02
CA ALA A 361 -15.00 -18.34 15.84
C ALA A 361 -14.04 -18.73 16.98
N THR A 362 -14.14 -19.98 17.43
CA THR A 362 -13.25 -20.50 18.47
C THR A 362 -12.56 -21.77 18.02
N THR A 363 -11.28 -21.90 18.34
CA THR A 363 -10.51 -23.13 18.15
C THR A 363 -9.91 -23.50 19.49
N SER A 364 -10.20 -24.71 19.97
CA SER A 364 -9.77 -25.19 21.30
C SER A 364 -10.14 -24.21 22.43
N LEU A 365 -11.40 -23.73 22.43
CA LEU A 365 -11.96 -22.78 23.40
C LEU A 365 -11.33 -21.38 23.39
N LYS A 366 -10.52 -21.03 22.39
CA LYS A 366 -9.91 -19.70 22.24
C LYS A 366 -10.45 -19.01 21.00
N GLN A 367 -10.77 -17.72 21.13
CA GLN A 367 -11.17 -16.89 20.00
C GLN A 367 -10.05 -16.82 18.96
N THR A 368 -10.43 -16.98 17.70
CA THR A 368 -9.55 -16.78 16.56
C THR A 368 -9.71 -15.37 16.00
N TYR A 369 -8.63 -14.88 15.42
CA TYR A 369 -8.50 -13.55 14.87
C TYR A 369 -8.09 -13.66 13.41
N GLN A 370 -8.49 -12.68 12.62
CA GLN A 370 -8.01 -12.49 11.27
C GLN A 370 -7.31 -11.14 11.17
N TRP A 371 -6.20 -11.10 10.43
CA TRP A 371 -5.52 -9.87 10.09
C TRP A 371 -5.81 -9.53 8.63
N GLY A 372 -5.94 -8.26 8.30
CA GLY A 372 -6.35 -7.90 6.96
C GLY A 372 -6.39 -6.42 6.69
N PHE A 373 -7.11 -6.07 5.61
CA PHE A 373 -7.21 -4.71 5.10
C PHE A 373 -8.65 -4.19 5.14
N SER A 374 -8.77 -2.90 5.48
CA SER A 374 -9.90 -2.10 5.04
C SER A 374 -9.72 -1.77 3.56
N VAL A 375 -10.59 -2.31 2.72
CA VAL A 375 -10.55 -2.13 1.26
C VAL A 375 -10.62 -0.65 0.87
N LEU A 376 -11.51 0.11 1.52
CA LEU A 376 -11.68 1.54 1.23
C LEU A 376 -10.46 2.36 1.61
N GLN A 377 -9.88 2.11 2.79
CA GLN A 377 -8.69 2.85 3.22
C GLN A 377 -7.45 2.46 2.42
N LEU A 378 -7.33 1.18 2.06
CA LEU A 378 -6.28 0.72 1.17
C LEU A 378 -6.35 1.45 -0.17
N GLU A 379 -7.53 1.50 -0.79
CA GLU A 379 -7.73 2.19 -2.08
C GLU A 379 -7.43 3.69 -2.00
N VAL A 380 -7.93 4.39 -0.97
CA VAL A 380 -7.61 5.82 -0.75
C VAL A 380 -6.10 6.01 -0.60
N THR A 381 -5.44 5.14 0.15
CA THR A 381 -3.98 5.21 0.36
C THR A 381 -3.22 4.95 -0.94
N LEU A 382 -3.67 4.00 -1.78
CA LEU A 382 -3.08 3.72 -3.10
C LEU A 382 -3.22 4.90 -4.07
N ILE A 383 -4.39 5.55 -4.11
CA ILE A 383 -4.63 6.74 -4.92
C ILE A 383 -3.70 7.89 -4.49
N LEU A 384 -3.62 8.16 -3.18
CA LEU A 384 -2.73 9.19 -2.64
C LEU A 384 -1.26 8.87 -2.94
N LEU A 385 -0.87 7.60 -2.78
CA LEU A 385 0.48 7.13 -3.08
C LEU A 385 0.79 7.28 -4.57
N THR A 386 -0.15 7.00 -5.48
CA THR A 386 0.02 7.20 -6.92
C THR A 386 0.19 8.67 -7.25
N PHE A 387 -0.65 9.55 -6.69
CA PHE A 387 -0.51 10.99 -6.90
C PHE A 387 0.86 11.51 -6.43
N TRP A 388 1.30 11.06 -5.24
CA TRP A 388 2.64 11.35 -4.72
C TRP A 388 3.74 10.85 -5.67
N THR A 389 3.63 9.60 -6.11
CA THR A 389 4.60 8.91 -7.00
C THR A 389 4.86 9.72 -8.25
N PHE A 390 3.80 10.00 -9.01
CA PHE A 390 3.92 10.67 -10.29
C PHE A 390 4.32 12.13 -10.11
N GLY A 391 3.82 12.82 -9.09
CA GLY A 391 4.23 14.19 -8.84
C GLY A 391 5.72 14.32 -8.47
N VAL A 392 6.24 13.45 -7.60
CA VAL A 392 7.67 13.40 -7.27
C VAL A 392 8.50 13.02 -8.49
N TRP A 393 8.07 12.02 -9.25
CA TRP A 393 8.74 11.58 -10.47
C TRP A 393 8.82 12.70 -11.53
N ILE A 394 7.70 13.36 -11.82
CA ILE A 394 7.62 14.46 -12.80
C ILE A 394 8.49 15.64 -12.35
N MET A 395 8.45 16.00 -11.06
CA MET A 395 9.29 17.07 -10.52
C MET A 395 10.78 16.75 -10.66
N TRP A 396 11.18 15.55 -10.26
CA TRP A 396 12.57 15.12 -10.40
C TRP A 396 12.99 15.09 -11.87
N LEU A 397 12.21 14.46 -12.74
CA LEU A 397 12.53 14.31 -14.16
C LEU A 397 12.70 15.68 -14.83
N ARG A 398 11.79 16.61 -14.56
CA ARG A 398 11.88 17.98 -15.09
C ARG A 398 13.14 18.68 -14.61
N ALA A 399 13.40 18.66 -13.30
CA ALA A 399 14.57 19.31 -12.72
C ALA A 399 15.88 18.67 -13.24
N HIS A 400 15.93 17.35 -13.32
CA HIS A 400 17.08 16.59 -13.81
C HIS A 400 17.35 16.89 -15.28
N LEU A 401 16.34 16.88 -16.15
CA LEU A 401 16.53 17.21 -17.56
C LEU A 401 17.02 18.66 -17.77
N GLU A 402 16.55 19.60 -16.96
CA GLU A 402 17.00 21.00 -17.02
C GLU A 402 18.47 21.13 -16.58
N LEU A 403 18.86 20.48 -15.48
CA LEU A 403 20.24 20.46 -14.99
C LEU A 403 21.20 19.76 -15.96
N THR A 404 20.83 18.58 -16.46
CA THR A 404 21.63 17.79 -17.40
C THR A 404 21.83 18.53 -18.73
N SER A 405 20.81 19.22 -19.23
CA SER A 405 20.92 20.02 -20.48
C SER A 405 21.96 21.15 -20.39
N ARG A 406 22.29 21.59 -19.17
CA ARG A 406 23.21 22.70 -18.89
C ARG A 406 24.60 22.24 -18.46
N GLY A 407 24.85 20.92 -18.43
CA GLY A 407 26.12 20.36 -17.97
C GLY A 407 26.39 20.51 -16.46
N LYS A 408 25.45 21.08 -15.68
CA LYS A 408 25.58 21.27 -14.23
C LYS A 408 24.87 20.12 -13.51
N HIS A 409 25.63 19.18 -12.98
CA HIS A 409 25.08 18.01 -12.26
C HIS A 409 24.93 18.21 -10.75
N GLU A 410 25.54 19.25 -10.18
CA GLU A 410 25.70 19.33 -8.73
C GLU A 410 24.71 20.29 -8.07
N VAL A 411 23.78 19.70 -7.33
CA VAL A 411 23.03 20.40 -6.29
C VAL A 411 24.02 20.76 -5.17
N PRO A 412 24.12 22.03 -4.75
CA PRO A 412 25.01 22.41 -3.66
C PRO A 412 24.61 21.68 -2.37
N HIS A 413 25.57 21.01 -1.75
CA HIS A 413 25.38 20.24 -0.52
C HIS A 413 26.56 20.44 0.43
N GLY A 414 26.32 20.36 1.74
CA GLY A 414 27.37 20.45 2.77
C GLY A 414 28.11 21.78 2.72
N LEU A 415 29.45 21.75 2.79
CA LEU A 415 30.31 22.94 2.81
C LEU A 415 30.09 23.87 1.61
N LYS A 416 29.80 23.31 0.42
CA LYS A 416 29.51 24.12 -0.77
C LYS A 416 28.23 24.95 -0.59
N ALA A 417 27.21 24.39 0.06
CA ALA A 417 25.99 25.13 0.38
C ALA A 417 26.26 26.23 1.43
N VAL A 418 27.14 25.98 2.41
CA VAL A 418 27.55 27.00 3.39
C VAL A 418 28.17 28.20 2.67
N LEU A 419 29.10 27.96 1.75
CA LEU A 419 29.76 29.03 1.00
C LEU A 419 28.77 29.86 0.18
N TYR A 420 27.87 29.21 -0.57
CA TYR A 420 26.83 29.92 -1.33
C TYR A 420 25.93 30.78 -0.45
N LEU A 421 25.59 30.30 0.75
CA LEU A 421 24.77 31.05 1.68
C LEU A 421 25.54 32.23 2.28
N ALA A 422 26.80 32.04 2.64
CA ALA A 422 27.66 33.09 3.18
C ALA A 422 27.87 34.23 2.17
N ASP A 423 28.18 33.89 0.92
CA ASP A 423 28.33 34.87 -0.17
C ASP A 423 27.03 35.64 -0.39
N SER A 424 25.89 34.94 -0.44
CA SER A 424 24.58 35.60 -0.61
C SER A 424 24.20 36.51 0.57
N ILE A 425 24.62 36.18 1.80
CA ILE A 425 24.42 37.04 2.97
C ILE A 425 25.27 38.29 2.85
N ARG A 426 26.55 38.15 2.48
CA ARG A 426 27.44 39.31 2.30
C ARG A 426 26.89 40.26 1.23
N ASP A 427 26.52 39.74 0.07
CA ASP A 427 25.96 40.54 -1.03
C ASP A 427 24.67 41.29 -0.65
N ASP A 428 23.75 40.62 0.08
CA ASP A 428 22.49 41.24 0.51
C ASP A 428 22.72 42.35 1.55
N PHE A 429 23.67 42.18 2.47
CA PHE A 429 24.00 43.18 3.50
C PHE A 429 24.80 44.36 2.91
N ASP A 430 25.71 44.09 1.97
CA ASP A 430 26.39 45.13 1.20
C ASP A 430 25.37 45.99 0.42
N SER A 431 24.29 45.39 -0.08
CA SER A 431 23.23 46.12 -0.80
C SER A 431 22.43 47.10 0.05
N ILE A 432 22.41 46.91 1.37
CA ILE A 432 21.80 47.85 2.34
C ILE A 432 22.85 48.75 3.02
N GLY A 433 24.13 48.64 2.63
CA GLY A 433 25.24 49.43 3.16
C GLY A 433 25.67 49.04 4.57
N GLU A 434 25.34 47.82 5.02
CA GLU A 434 25.76 47.28 6.32
C GLU A 434 26.76 46.14 6.13
N GLU A 435 27.80 46.08 6.96
CA GLU A 435 28.80 45.01 6.89
C GLU A 435 28.34 43.84 7.78
N ALA A 436 27.95 42.71 7.18
CA ALA A 436 27.37 41.57 7.88
C ALA A 436 28.23 41.02 9.04
N GLU A 437 29.56 41.12 8.92
CA GLU A 437 30.52 40.61 9.91
C GLU A 437 30.60 41.47 11.17
N SER A 438 30.13 42.72 11.11
CA SER A 438 30.13 43.66 12.22
C SER A 438 28.93 43.53 13.17
N LEU A 439 27.88 42.81 12.74
CA LEU A 439 26.61 42.67 13.45
C LEU A 439 26.58 41.44 14.37
N SER A 440 25.90 41.55 15.51
CA SER A 440 25.63 40.38 16.36
C SER A 440 24.61 39.42 15.71
N ASP A 441 24.57 38.14 16.12
CA ASP A 441 23.63 37.14 15.55
C ASP A 441 22.15 37.55 15.75
N GLU A 442 21.82 38.27 16.82
CA GLU A 442 20.47 38.78 17.08
C GLU A 442 20.11 39.92 16.10
N GLU A 443 21.03 40.87 15.90
CA GLU A 443 20.87 42.00 14.98
C GLU A 443 20.83 41.54 13.53
N LEU A 444 21.72 40.62 13.15
CA LEU A 444 21.77 40.01 11.84
C LEU A 444 20.42 39.34 11.51
N ARG A 445 19.86 38.56 12.44
CA ARG A 445 18.54 37.92 12.26
C ARG A 445 17.40 38.92 12.17
N ARG A 446 17.43 39.98 12.98
CA ARG A 446 16.41 41.04 12.98
C ARG A 446 16.45 41.79 11.64
N HIS A 447 17.61 42.29 11.21
CA HIS A 447 17.77 43.01 9.95
C HIS A 447 17.45 42.12 8.74
N ALA A 448 17.90 40.87 8.75
CA ALA A 448 17.53 39.91 7.69
C ALA A 448 16.01 39.69 7.58
N LYS A 449 15.28 39.72 8.70
CA LYS A 449 13.82 39.53 8.72
C LYS A 449 13.06 40.80 8.34
N GLU A 450 13.43 41.94 8.91
CA GLU A 450 12.69 43.21 8.82
C GLU A 450 13.04 43.99 7.56
N GLN A 451 14.33 44.08 7.22
CA GLN A 451 14.80 44.89 6.09
C GLN A 451 14.94 44.06 4.80
N LEU A 452 15.43 42.82 4.90
CA LEU A 452 15.67 41.97 3.71
C LEU A 452 14.51 41.01 3.38
N GLY A 453 13.47 40.95 4.22
CA GLY A 453 12.31 40.08 4.03
C GLY A 453 12.64 38.59 4.07
N GLY A 454 13.70 38.21 4.81
CA GLY A 454 14.22 36.84 4.93
C GLY A 454 15.41 36.50 4.04
N GLY A 455 16.02 37.48 3.35
CA GLY A 455 17.20 37.29 2.49
C GLY A 455 16.89 36.74 1.10
N LYS A 456 17.86 36.84 0.18
CA LYS A 456 17.80 36.38 -1.21
C LYS A 456 19.02 35.51 -1.50
N VAL A 457 18.78 34.21 -1.67
CA VAL A 457 19.79 33.32 -2.28
C VAL A 457 19.40 33.11 -3.74
N LYS A 458 20.26 33.55 -4.66
CA LYS A 458 20.18 33.25 -6.09
C LYS A 458 21.41 32.45 -6.50
N ILE A 459 21.25 31.63 -7.52
CA ILE A 459 22.41 31.02 -8.19
C ILE A 459 22.39 31.52 -9.62
N GLU A 460 23.47 32.17 -10.03
CA GLU A 460 23.59 32.67 -11.39
C GLU A 460 23.55 31.50 -12.39
N ALA A 461 22.57 31.57 -13.30
CA ALA A 461 22.51 30.69 -14.45
C ALA A 461 23.56 31.16 -15.47
N PRO A 462 24.29 30.25 -16.14
CA PRO A 462 25.07 30.62 -17.32
C PRO A 462 24.11 31.18 -18.38
N GLU A 463 24.53 32.18 -19.15
CA GLU A 463 23.80 32.64 -20.34
C GLU A 463 23.67 31.51 -21.37
N SER A 464 22.62 30.69 -21.28
CA SER A 464 22.30 29.70 -22.32
C SER A 464 21.07 30.18 -23.10
N GLN A 465 21.28 30.52 -24.37
CA GLN A 465 20.32 31.15 -25.29
C GLN A 465 19.14 30.26 -25.78
N THR A 466 18.98 29.03 -25.30
CA THR A 466 17.98 28.11 -25.86
C THR A 466 16.78 27.89 -24.94
N ARG A 467 15.59 28.27 -25.44
CA ARG A 467 14.29 28.07 -24.77
C ARG A 467 14.07 26.56 -24.53
N TYR A 468 14.07 26.17 -23.26
CA TYR A 468 13.90 24.78 -22.83
C TYR A 468 12.56 24.19 -23.31
N SER A 469 12.61 23.03 -23.96
CA SER A 469 11.43 22.26 -24.41
C SER A 469 11.51 20.84 -23.85
N LEU A 470 10.59 20.53 -22.93
CA LEU A 470 10.47 19.22 -22.27
C LEU A 470 10.50 18.06 -23.26
N ARG A 471 9.78 18.18 -24.38
CA ARG A 471 9.67 17.12 -25.40
C ARG A 471 11.02 16.86 -26.10
N ARG A 472 11.79 17.91 -26.42
CA ARG A 472 13.10 17.78 -27.07
C ARG A 472 14.14 17.17 -26.12
N SER A 473 14.16 17.63 -24.87
CA SER A 473 15.11 17.11 -23.86
C SER A 473 14.82 15.66 -23.48
N LEU A 474 13.55 15.28 -23.33
CA LEU A 474 13.16 13.89 -23.05
C LEU A 474 13.56 12.95 -24.20
N TRP A 475 13.40 13.41 -25.45
CA TRP A 475 13.80 12.64 -26.63
C TRP A 475 15.33 12.48 -26.75
N HIS A 476 16.09 13.55 -26.47
CA HIS A 476 17.55 13.48 -26.38
C HIS A 476 18.02 12.55 -25.26
N TRP A 477 17.41 12.63 -24.09
CA TRP A 477 17.74 11.78 -22.95
C TRP A 477 17.45 10.30 -23.23
N LEU A 478 16.29 9.96 -23.82
CA LEU A 478 15.97 8.59 -24.23
C LEU A 478 16.97 8.06 -25.26
N LYS A 479 17.36 8.89 -26.25
CA LYS A 479 18.32 8.51 -27.29
C LYS A 479 19.75 8.32 -26.75
N THR A 480 20.17 9.12 -25.78
CA THR A 480 21.49 9.02 -25.14
C THR A 480 21.55 7.84 -24.16
N ASN A 481 20.43 7.51 -23.49
CA ASN A 481 20.38 6.48 -22.46
C ASN A 481 19.90 5.10 -22.94
N SER A 482 19.38 4.95 -24.17
CA SER A 482 19.03 3.64 -24.73
C SER A 482 20.23 2.71 -24.88
N LEU A 483 21.45 3.26 -24.98
CA LEU A 483 22.70 2.49 -24.99
C LEU A 483 23.01 1.85 -23.62
N TRP A 484 22.61 2.47 -22.52
CA TRP A 484 22.82 1.93 -21.17
C TRP A 484 21.82 0.82 -20.83
N THR A 485 20.57 0.93 -21.25
CA THR A 485 19.58 -0.16 -21.10
C THR A 485 19.96 -1.41 -21.89
N LEU A 486 20.62 -1.26 -23.04
CA LEU A 486 21.16 -2.36 -23.85
C LEU A 486 22.45 -2.98 -23.27
N ALA A 487 23.30 -2.16 -22.61
CA ALA A 487 24.49 -2.67 -21.93
C ALA A 487 24.15 -3.60 -20.77
N PHE A 488 23.08 -3.33 -20.01
CA PHE A 488 22.64 -4.21 -18.92
C PHE A 488 22.04 -5.54 -19.40
N THR A 489 21.40 -5.58 -20.57
CA THR A 489 20.95 -6.86 -21.17
C THR A 489 22.11 -7.72 -21.68
N ARG A 490 23.30 -7.13 -21.92
CA ARG A 490 24.49 -7.87 -22.38
C ARG A 490 25.42 -8.30 -21.24
N SER A 491 25.35 -7.69 -20.05
CA SER A 491 26.15 -8.11 -18.89
C SER A 491 25.60 -9.33 -18.14
N GLY A 492 24.43 -9.85 -18.52
CA GLY A 492 23.86 -11.10 -17.98
C GLY A 492 24.42 -12.38 -18.60
N ASN A 493 25.38 -12.29 -19.54
CA ASN A 493 25.99 -13.44 -20.22
C ASN A 493 27.52 -13.53 -19.98
N ILE A 494 28.00 -13.14 -18.79
CA ILE A 494 29.35 -13.48 -18.34
C ILE A 494 29.32 -13.81 -16.84
N VAL A 495 28.98 -15.06 -16.54
CA VAL A 495 29.59 -16.07 -15.62
C VAL A 495 28.50 -17.07 -15.27
#